data_AF-A0A7L5AB93-F1
#
_entry.id   AF-A0A7L5AB93-F1
#
_cell.length_a   1.000
_cell.length_b   1.000
_cell.length_c   1.000
_cell.angle_alpha   90.00
_cell.angle_beta   90.00
_cell.angle_gamma   90.00
#
_symmetry.space_group_name_H-M   'P 1'
#
loop_
_entity.id
_entity.type
_entity.pdbx_description
1 polymer ?
#
loop_
_entity_poly.entity_id
_entity_poly.type
_entity_poly.pdbx_seq_one_letter_code
_entity_poly.pdbx_strand_id
1 'polypeptide(L)'
;MAKTGDARKTKQPLKIDRLPISVHEAILHLRNVMGKTWQEIEELSAEPVGDGKPGFVEWEKLETPVLELFPDMRIPHSNLHRWYDIRVDQVQRDVVARSEQARKIAEAFATSVVKDGDQAVLNAARDTFMSVLSENGSVKGRENAAKALIVLGEVMQRARANDIRERRVAVDERKMAQMEKDAELRRKRMDEETARASKKAAKGVVTQEDIDRLRERVFGLPPLAKVEANAAHS
;
A
#
# COMPACT_ATOMS: atom_id res chain seq x y z
N MET A 1 26.69 18.21 -40.17
CA MET A 1 25.24 18.46 -40.17
C MET A 1 24.55 17.25 -39.56
N ALA A 2 23.90 17.40 -38.41
CA ALA A 2 23.14 16.30 -37.79
C ALA A 2 21.78 16.17 -38.47
N LYS A 3 21.39 14.95 -38.84
CA LYS A 3 20.11 14.63 -39.47
C LYS A 3 18.97 14.71 -38.45
N THR A 4 17.80 15.16 -38.92
CA THR A 4 16.57 15.27 -38.13
C THR A 4 16.12 13.89 -37.64
N GLY A 5 16.24 13.63 -36.34
CA GLY A 5 15.82 12.37 -35.70
C GLY A 5 16.76 11.83 -34.62
N ASP A 6 18.03 12.24 -34.60
CA ASP A 6 18.97 11.76 -33.60
C ASP A 6 18.82 12.48 -32.24
N ALA A 7 18.74 11.70 -31.16
CA ALA A 7 18.78 12.22 -29.80
C ALA A 7 20.09 13.00 -29.57
N ARG A 8 19.98 14.32 -29.39
CA ARG A 8 21.14 15.20 -29.26
C ARG A 8 21.96 14.84 -28.02
N LYS A 9 23.25 14.52 -28.20
CA LYS A 9 24.22 14.19 -27.13
C LYS A 9 24.47 15.34 -26.14
N THR A 10 24.21 16.58 -26.52
CA THR A 10 24.40 17.76 -25.65
C THR A 10 23.15 18.64 -25.72
N LYS A 11 22.51 18.84 -24.55
CA LYS A 11 21.36 19.74 -24.40
C LYS A 11 21.86 21.17 -24.55
N GLN A 12 21.73 21.74 -25.73
CA GLN A 12 21.94 23.19 -25.90
C GLN A 12 20.77 23.90 -25.19
N PRO A 13 21.03 24.72 -24.16
CA PRO A 13 19.98 25.48 -23.51
C PRO A 13 19.34 26.43 -24.54
N LEU A 14 18.02 26.49 -24.56
CA LEU A 14 17.30 27.47 -25.38
C LEU A 14 17.48 28.86 -24.77
N LYS A 15 17.25 29.90 -25.57
CA LYS A 15 17.31 31.30 -25.09
C LYS A 15 16.37 31.53 -23.89
N ILE A 16 15.17 30.94 -23.94
CA ILE A 16 14.18 31.04 -22.86
C ILE A 16 14.69 30.41 -21.56
N ASP A 17 15.53 29.38 -21.61
CA ASP A 17 16.10 28.77 -20.39
C ASP A 17 17.04 29.71 -19.61
N ARG A 18 17.44 30.84 -20.21
CA ARG A 18 18.24 31.89 -19.56
C ARG A 18 17.39 32.94 -18.85
N LEU A 19 16.07 32.94 -19.05
CA LEU A 19 15.15 33.82 -18.34
C LEU A 19 14.88 33.29 -16.92
N PRO A 20 14.47 34.17 -15.98
CA PRO A 20 14.08 33.76 -14.64
C PRO A 20 12.94 32.74 -14.63
N ILE A 21 12.92 31.88 -13.60
CA ILE A 21 11.88 30.83 -13.43
C ILE A 21 10.47 31.43 -13.39
N SER A 22 10.31 32.62 -12.78
CA SER A 22 9.04 33.34 -12.74
C SER A 22 8.45 33.60 -14.14
N VAL A 23 9.32 33.86 -15.13
CA VAL A 23 8.90 34.05 -16.53
C VAL A 23 8.45 32.72 -17.15
N HIS A 24 9.10 31.61 -16.81
CA HIS A 24 8.70 30.28 -17.28
C HIS A 24 7.31 29.89 -16.74
N GLU A 25 7.08 30.13 -15.45
CA GLU A 25 5.78 29.89 -14.80
C GLU A 25 4.69 30.77 -15.40
N ALA A 26 4.98 32.04 -15.68
CA ALA A 26 4.05 32.94 -16.36
C ALA A 26 3.68 32.44 -17.76
N ILE A 27 4.66 32.00 -18.58
CA ILE A 27 4.39 31.42 -19.91
C ILE A 27 3.47 30.20 -19.81
N LEU A 28 3.75 29.29 -18.87
CA LEU A 28 2.92 28.10 -18.65
C LEU A 28 1.50 28.45 -18.17
N HIS A 29 1.37 29.44 -17.28
CA HIS A 29 0.07 29.90 -16.79
C HIS A 29 -0.75 30.55 -17.92
N LEU A 30 -0.14 31.44 -18.71
CA LEU A 30 -0.80 32.09 -19.84
C LEU A 30 -1.26 31.07 -20.89
N ARG A 31 -0.44 30.03 -21.15
CA ARG A 31 -0.76 29.00 -22.13
C ARG A 31 -1.81 28.00 -21.63
N ASN A 32 -1.61 27.43 -20.44
CA ASN A 32 -2.39 26.29 -19.96
C ASN A 32 -3.65 26.70 -19.19
N VAL A 33 -3.63 27.85 -18.52
CA VAL A 33 -4.74 28.30 -17.66
C VAL A 33 -5.55 29.38 -18.37
N MET A 34 -4.88 30.40 -18.91
CA MET A 34 -5.54 31.52 -19.59
C MET A 34 -5.86 31.24 -21.06
N GLY A 35 -5.38 30.12 -21.61
CA GLY A 35 -5.68 29.70 -22.98
C GLY A 35 -5.11 30.59 -24.08
N LYS A 36 -4.12 31.44 -23.79
CA LYS A 36 -3.56 32.37 -24.78
C LYS A 36 -2.79 31.65 -25.88
N THR A 37 -2.86 32.23 -27.07
CA THR A 37 -2.06 31.86 -28.23
C THR A 37 -0.61 32.29 -28.06
N TRP A 38 0.30 31.69 -28.84
CA TRP A 38 1.70 32.07 -28.78
C TRP A 38 1.96 33.50 -29.25
N GLN A 39 1.15 34.01 -30.18
CA GLN A 39 1.23 35.41 -30.61
C GLN A 39 0.84 36.37 -29.47
N GLU A 40 -0.24 36.08 -28.76
CA GLU A 40 -0.66 36.90 -27.61
C GLU A 40 0.37 36.86 -26.46
N ILE A 41 0.96 35.70 -26.18
CA ILE A 41 2.01 35.59 -25.15
C ILE A 41 3.26 36.35 -25.57
N GLU A 42 3.62 36.28 -26.86
CA GLU A 42 4.74 37.04 -27.40
C GLU A 42 4.47 38.55 -27.31
N GLU A 43 3.26 39.02 -27.60
CA GLU A 43 2.87 40.44 -27.44
C GLU A 43 2.97 40.88 -25.98
N LEU A 44 2.39 40.09 -25.06
CA LEU A 44 2.49 40.35 -23.61
C LEU A 44 3.93 40.32 -23.10
N SER A 45 4.81 39.55 -23.74
CA SER A 45 6.22 39.51 -23.34
C SER A 45 6.96 40.80 -23.65
N ALA A 46 6.49 41.59 -24.63
CA ALA A 46 7.06 42.89 -24.97
C ALA A 46 6.51 44.03 -24.10
N GLU A 47 5.43 43.78 -23.36
CA GLU A 47 4.81 44.79 -22.52
C GLU A 47 5.54 44.97 -21.18
N PRO A 48 5.54 46.20 -20.62
CA PRO A 48 6.18 46.44 -19.33
C PRO A 48 5.41 45.78 -18.18
N VAL A 49 6.13 45.38 -17.14
CA VAL A 49 5.54 44.85 -15.89
C VAL A 49 5.25 46.01 -14.92
N GLY A 50 4.04 46.09 -14.36
CA GLY A 50 3.70 47.09 -13.33
C GLY A 50 2.28 47.68 -13.45
N ASP A 51 1.93 48.64 -12.60
CA ASP A 51 0.59 49.23 -12.40
C ASP A 51 -0.35 49.22 -13.62
N GLY A 52 -1.19 48.18 -13.70
CA GLY A 52 -2.23 48.02 -14.73
C GLY A 52 -1.76 47.51 -16.10
N LYS A 53 -0.47 47.18 -16.24
CA LYS A 53 0.12 46.64 -17.48
C LYS A 53 0.15 45.10 -17.43
N PRO A 54 -0.24 44.42 -18.53
CA PRO A 54 -0.36 42.97 -18.57
C PRO A 54 0.97 42.25 -18.88
N GLY A 55 2.09 42.98 -18.97
CA GLY A 55 3.41 42.42 -19.20
C GLY A 55 3.88 41.51 -18.05
N PHE A 56 4.70 40.52 -18.38
CA PHE A 56 5.20 39.54 -17.40
C PHE A 56 6.73 39.36 -17.39
N VAL A 57 7.46 40.10 -18.22
CA VAL A 57 8.93 40.05 -18.27
C VAL A 57 9.51 41.40 -17.87
N GLU A 58 10.22 41.42 -16.74
CA GLU A 58 10.91 42.63 -16.25
C GLU A 58 12.25 42.82 -16.97
N TRP A 59 12.22 43.19 -18.26
CA TRP A 59 13.43 43.34 -19.09
C TRP A 59 14.51 44.22 -18.45
N GLU A 60 14.13 45.33 -17.83
CA GLU A 60 15.05 46.28 -17.18
C GLU A 60 15.85 45.67 -16.02
N LYS A 61 15.37 44.59 -15.41
CA LYS A 61 16.02 43.92 -14.27
C LYS A 61 16.85 42.71 -14.68
N LEU A 62 16.88 42.36 -15.97
CA LEU A 62 17.65 41.21 -16.46
C LEU A 62 19.13 41.56 -16.64
N GLU A 63 19.99 40.55 -16.48
CA GLU A 63 21.42 40.71 -16.72
C GLU A 63 21.72 41.01 -18.20
N THR A 64 22.71 41.85 -18.48
CA THR A 64 23.13 42.23 -19.83
C THR A 64 23.35 41.04 -20.78
N PRO A 65 24.00 39.93 -20.38
CA PRO A 65 24.18 38.76 -21.25
C PRO A 65 22.86 38.08 -21.66
N VAL A 66 21.80 38.24 -20.87
CA VAL A 66 20.46 37.72 -21.19
C VAL A 66 19.75 38.66 -22.15
N LEU A 67 19.90 39.97 -21.97
CA LEU A 67 19.34 40.98 -22.87
C LEU A 67 19.89 40.87 -24.30
N GLU A 68 21.18 40.53 -24.45
CA GLU A 68 21.79 40.26 -25.76
C GLU A 68 21.12 39.12 -26.53
N LEU A 69 20.48 38.18 -25.83
CA LEU A 69 19.76 37.07 -26.47
C LEU A 69 18.40 37.50 -27.03
N PHE A 70 17.86 38.61 -26.53
CA PHE A 70 16.53 39.16 -26.81
C PHE A 70 16.63 40.68 -27.12
N PRO A 71 17.26 41.07 -28.24
CA PRO A 71 17.49 42.48 -28.57
C PRO A 71 16.20 43.29 -28.71
N ASP A 72 15.11 42.66 -29.12
CA ASP A 72 13.80 43.31 -29.30
C ASP A 72 12.98 43.36 -27.99
N MET A 73 13.55 42.96 -26.84
CA MET A 73 12.85 42.86 -25.55
C MET A 73 11.51 42.13 -25.67
N ARG A 74 11.53 41.03 -26.42
CA ARG A 74 10.36 40.23 -26.77
C ARG A 74 10.77 38.78 -26.87
N ILE A 75 9.87 37.87 -26.51
CA ILE A 75 10.08 36.43 -26.67
C ILE A 75 9.33 35.97 -27.93
N PRO A 76 10.02 35.64 -29.04
CA PRO A 76 9.36 35.26 -30.28
C PRO A 76 8.48 34.01 -30.12
N HIS A 77 7.29 33.98 -30.72
CA HIS A 77 6.37 32.84 -30.64
C HIS A 77 7.00 31.51 -31.09
N SER A 78 7.91 31.55 -32.08
CA SER A 78 8.62 30.37 -32.56
C SER A 78 9.54 29.76 -31.49
N ASN A 79 10.16 30.62 -30.66
CA ASN A 79 10.95 30.18 -29.51
C ASN A 79 10.04 29.67 -28.37
N LEU A 80 8.91 30.34 -28.11
CA LEU A 80 7.92 29.91 -27.11
C LEU A 80 7.40 28.51 -27.43
N HIS A 81 6.97 28.28 -28.67
CA HIS A 81 6.46 27.00 -29.15
C HIS A 81 7.51 25.90 -28.98
N ARG A 82 8.73 26.14 -29.47
CA ARG A 82 9.81 25.15 -29.40
C ARG A 82 10.23 24.84 -27.96
N TRP A 83 10.24 25.85 -27.09
CA TRP A 83 10.55 25.65 -25.68
C TRP A 83 9.46 24.86 -24.98
N TYR A 84 8.19 25.21 -25.22
CA TYR A 84 7.04 24.52 -24.66
C TYR A 84 6.98 23.06 -25.12
N ASP A 85 7.13 22.78 -26.42
CA ASP A 85 7.13 21.41 -26.94
C ASP A 85 8.20 20.55 -26.26
N ILE A 86 9.43 21.07 -26.18
CA ILE A 86 10.54 20.34 -25.55
C ILE A 86 10.30 20.11 -24.06
N ARG A 87 9.68 21.08 -23.36
CA ARG A 87 9.38 20.95 -21.93
C ARG A 87 8.17 20.06 -21.66
N VAL A 88 7.12 20.13 -22.46
CA VAL A 88 5.96 19.23 -22.37
C VAL A 88 6.36 17.81 -22.72
N ASP A 89 7.16 17.60 -23.77
CA ASP A 89 7.73 16.28 -24.08
C ASP A 89 8.57 15.74 -22.92
N GLN A 90 9.34 16.60 -22.25
CA GLN A 90 10.11 16.21 -21.06
C GLN A 90 9.19 15.81 -19.91
N VAL A 91 8.17 16.61 -19.61
CA VAL A 91 7.21 16.30 -18.54
C VAL A 91 6.45 15.01 -18.85
N GLN A 92 6.00 14.80 -20.09
CA GLN A 92 5.31 13.57 -20.49
C GLN A 92 6.22 12.35 -20.38
N ARG A 93 7.47 12.43 -20.83
CA ARG A 93 8.45 11.34 -20.69
C ARG A 93 8.78 11.05 -19.23
N ASP A 94 8.93 12.07 -18.40
CA ASP A 94 9.19 11.92 -16.97
C ASP A 94 7.99 11.30 -16.24
N VAL A 95 6.76 11.69 -16.59
CA VAL A 95 5.52 11.09 -16.06
C VAL A 95 5.40 9.62 -16.45
N VAL A 96 5.69 9.27 -17.71
CA VAL A 96 5.68 7.88 -18.19
C VAL A 96 6.76 7.06 -17.47
N ALA A 97 7.98 7.57 -17.36
CA ALA A 97 9.08 6.89 -16.67
C ALA A 97 8.78 6.67 -15.17
N ARG A 98 8.21 7.67 -14.49
CA ARG A 98 7.75 7.55 -13.10
C ARG A 98 6.62 6.52 -12.97
N SER A 99 5.69 6.48 -13.91
CA SER A 99 4.59 5.51 -13.94
C SER A 99 5.07 4.08 -14.17
N GLU A 100 6.06 3.87 -15.05
CA GLU A 100 6.68 2.55 -15.25
C GLU A 100 7.47 2.10 -14.03
N GLN A 101 8.20 3.00 -13.38
CA GLN A 101 8.93 2.70 -12.14
C GLN A 101 7.96 2.33 -11.01
N ALA A 102 6.83 3.03 -10.89
CA ALA A 102 5.76 2.70 -9.97
C ALA A 102 5.15 1.32 -10.25
N ARG A 103 4.94 0.97 -11.53
CA ARG A 103 4.41 -0.33 -11.93
C ARG A 103 5.37 -1.46 -11.56
N LYS A 104 6.68 -1.28 -11.78
CA LYS A 104 7.72 -2.26 -11.39
C LYS A 104 7.82 -2.44 -9.88
N ILE A 105 7.69 -1.35 -9.12
CA ILE A 105 7.65 -1.42 -7.65
C ILE A 105 6.39 -2.18 -7.20
N ALA A 106 5.23 -1.86 -7.76
CA ALA A 106 3.98 -2.55 -7.45
C ALA A 106 4.04 -4.06 -7.78
N GLU A 107 4.63 -4.42 -8.91
CA GLU A 107 4.85 -5.81 -9.32
C GLU A 107 5.82 -6.53 -8.37
N ALA A 108 6.91 -5.88 -7.98
CA ALA A 108 7.85 -6.41 -6.98
C ALA A 108 7.19 -6.57 -5.59
N PHE A 109 6.28 -5.68 -5.21
CA PHE A 109 5.51 -5.79 -3.97
C PHE A 109 4.49 -6.94 -4.02
N ALA A 110 3.71 -7.05 -5.10
CA ALA A 110 2.76 -8.14 -5.30
C ALA A 110 3.45 -9.52 -5.32
N THR A 111 4.70 -9.57 -5.81
CA THR A 111 5.49 -10.81 -5.87
C THR A 111 6.16 -11.16 -4.54
N SER A 112 6.47 -10.16 -3.69
CA SER A 112 7.26 -10.37 -2.46
C SER A 112 6.44 -10.49 -1.16
N VAL A 113 5.17 -10.06 -1.14
CA VAL A 113 4.36 -10.04 0.08
C VAL A 113 3.03 -10.77 -0.11
N VAL A 114 3.00 -11.99 0.45
CA VAL A 114 1.82 -12.72 0.93
C VAL A 114 0.79 -13.06 -0.17
N LYS A 115 0.81 -14.33 -0.61
CA LYS A 115 -0.44 -15.03 -0.97
C LYS A 115 -1.42 -14.74 0.18
N ASP A 116 -2.44 -13.92 -0.07
CA ASP A 116 -3.46 -13.46 0.89
C ASP A 116 -3.21 -12.13 1.64
N GLY A 117 -2.33 -11.25 1.12
CA GLY A 117 -2.24 -9.88 1.62
C GLY A 117 -3.48 -9.06 1.24
N ASP A 118 -4.16 -8.48 2.23
CA ASP A 118 -5.41 -7.74 2.06
C ASP A 118 -5.29 -6.67 0.94
N GLN A 119 -5.99 -6.84 -0.17
CA GLN A 119 -5.83 -6.04 -1.40
C GLN A 119 -6.05 -4.54 -1.15
N ALA A 120 -6.87 -4.20 -0.15
CA ALA A 120 -7.10 -2.83 0.30
C ALA A 120 -5.86 -2.19 0.93
N VAL A 121 -5.08 -2.96 1.68
CA VAL A 121 -3.81 -2.51 2.29
C VAL A 121 -2.77 -2.26 1.21
N LEU A 122 -2.70 -3.12 0.19
CA LEU A 122 -1.79 -2.95 -0.95
C LEU A 122 -2.16 -1.71 -1.77
N ASN A 123 -3.44 -1.44 -1.98
CA ASN A 123 -3.90 -0.23 -2.67
C ASN A 123 -3.60 1.05 -1.86
N ALA A 124 -3.86 1.04 -0.54
CA ALA A 124 -3.55 2.18 0.33
C ALA A 124 -2.03 2.44 0.42
N ALA A 125 -1.23 1.38 0.50
CA ALA A 125 0.22 1.43 0.44
C ALA A 125 0.70 2.06 -0.87
N ARG A 126 0.14 1.61 -2.00
CA ARG A 126 0.45 2.13 -3.34
C ARG A 126 0.16 3.62 -3.42
N ASP A 127 -1.02 4.06 -3.01
CA ASP A 127 -1.43 5.46 -3.16
C ASP A 127 -0.60 6.39 -2.26
N THR A 128 -0.22 5.92 -1.06
CA THR A 128 0.70 6.64 -0.17
C THR A 128 2.10 6.76 -0.79
N PHE A 129 2.59 5.68 -1.42
CA PHE A 129 3.89 5.67 -2.09
C PHE A 129 3.92 6.57 -3.34
N MET A 130 2.81 6.61 -4.08
CA MET A 130 2.66 7.46 -5.26
C MET A 130 2.58 8.94 -4.90
N SER A 131 1.88 9.29 -3.81
CA SER A 131 1.87 10.63 -3.25
C SER A 131 3.29 11.10 -2.90
N VAL A 132 4.08 10.24 -2.28
CA VAL A 132 5.48 10.51 -1.93
C VAL A 132 6.40 10.66 -3.14
N LEU A 133 6.29 9.79 -4.16
CA LEU A 133 7.11 9.87 -5.37
C LEU A 133 6.81 11.12 -6.21
N SER A 134 5.63 11.72 -6.02
CA SER A 134 5.25 12.96 -6.67
C SER A 134 5.92 14.19 -6.03
N GLU A 135 6.31 14.13 -4.76
CA GLU A 135 7.06 15.19 -4.10
C GLU A 135 8.54 15.13 -4.51
N ASN A 136 8.97 16.13 -5.29
CA ASN A 136 10.33 16.30 -5.78
C ASN A 136 11.41 15.95 -4.73
N GLY A 137 12.53 15.37 -5.20
CA GLY A 137 13.69 14.83 -4.44
C GLY A 137 14.42 15.76 -3.45
N SER A 138 13.77 16.85 -3.06
CA SER A 138 14.04 17.63 -1.86
C SER A 138 14.23 16.76 -0.61
N VAL A 139 14.92 17.32 0.38
CA VAL A 139 15.12 16.68 1.70
C VAL A 139 13.77 16.37 2.37
N LYS A 140 12.79 17.26 2.20
CA LYS A 140 11.43 17.09 2.74
C LYS A 140 10.67 15.93 2.07
N GLY A 141 10.80 15.79 0.75
CA GLY A 141 10.23 14.64 0.02
C GLY A 141 10.85 13.31 0.45
N ARG A 142 12.17 13.28 0.71
CA ARG A 142 12.86 12.10 1.25
C ARG A 142 12.43 11.76 2.68
N GLU A 143 12.20 12.76 3.51
CA GLU A 143 11.69 12.56 4.88
C GLU A 143 10.25 12.03 4.88
N ASN A 144 9.38 12.58 4.01
CA ASN A 144 8.02 12.09 3.82
C ASN A 144 8.01 10.66 3.26
N ALA A 145 8.96 10.32 2.38
CA ALA A 145 9.15 8.96 1.91
C ALA A 145 9.52 7.98 3.01
N ALA A 146 10.45 8.37 3.89
CA ALA A 146 10.83 7.55 5.03
C ALA A 146 9.65 7.33 5.99
N LYS A 147 8.85 8.38 6.26
CA LYS A 147 7.63 8.26 7.09
C LYS A 147 6.60 7.33 6.46
N ALA A 148 6.37 7.43 5.16
CA ALA A 148 5.46 6.54 4.45
C ALA A 148 5.94 5.07 4.46
N LEU A 149 7.25 4.84 4.33
CA LEU A 149 7.85 3.49 4.45
C LEU A 149 7.68 2.91 5.86
N ILE A 150 7.78 3.74 6.91
CA ILE A 150 7.54 3.31 8.29
C ILE A 150 6.08 2.92 8.49
N VAL A 151 5.14 3.78 8.07
CA VAL A 151 3.70 3.50 8.15
C VAL A 151 3.35 2.22 7.38
N LEU A 152 3.96 2.02 6.21
CA LEU A 152 3.80 0.79 5.44
C LEU A 152 4.30 -0.43 6.22
N GLY A 153 5.48 -0.34 6.84
CA GLY A 153 6.03 -1.39 7.69
C GLY A 153 5.09 -1.75 8.84
N GLU A 154 4.49 -0.75 9.50
CA GLU A 154 3.54 -0.96 10.59
C GLU A 154 2.25 -1.64 10.12
N VAL A 155 1.70 -1.20 8.98
CA VAL A 155 0.49 -1.81 8.42
C VAL A 155 0.76 -3.26 8.00
N MET A 156 1.92 -3.54 7.40
CA MET A 156 2.32 -4.90 7.05
C MET A 156 2.51 -5.80 8.28
N GLN A 157 3.07 -5.26 9.37
CA GLN A 157 3.18 -6.00 10.62
C GLN A 157 1.82 -6.32 11.23
N ARG A 158 0.88 -5.37 11.20
CA ARG A 158 -0.50 -5.59 11.64
C ARG A 158 -1.22 -6.64 10.79
N ALA A 159 -1.05 -6.59 9.46
CA ALA A 159 -1.63 -7.57 8.56
C ALA A 159 -1.11 -8.99 8.84
N ARG A 160 0.21 -9.15 9.05
CA ARG A 160 0.78 -10.45 9.47
C ARG A 160 0.26 -10.93 10.81
N ALA A 161 0.12 -10.02 11.79
CA ALA A 161 -0.43 -10.38 13.10
C ALA A 161 -1.89 -10.85 12.99
N ASN A 162 -2.68 -10.24 12.11
CA ASN A 162 -4.06 -10.65 11.85
C ASN A 162 -4.14 -12.02 11.16
N ASP A 163 -3.36 -12.28 10.11
CA ASP A 163 -3.32 -13.60 9.45
C ASP A 163 -2.92 -14.71 10.43
N ILE A 164 -1.91 -14.46 11.29
CA ILE A 164 -1.54 -15.42 12.34
C ILE A 164 -2.70 -15.65 13.32
N ARG A 165 -3.44 -14.60 13.69
CA ARG A 165 -4.59 -14.70 14.59
C ARG A 165 -5.73 -15.50 13.94
N GLU A 166 -6.04 -15.25 12.68
CA GLU A 166 -7.06 -15.99 11.93
C GLU A 166 -6.72 -17.47 11.81
N ARG A 167 -5.47 -17.80 11.48
CA ARG A 167 -5.00 -19.20 11.47
C ARG A 167 -5.12 -19.86 12.83
N ARG A 168 -4.83 -19.12 13.91
CA ARG A 168 -4.96 -19.64 15.28
C ARG A 168 -6.43 -19.91 15.62
N VAL A 169 -7.34 -18.99 15.29
CA VAL A 169 -8.79 -19.18 15.46
C VAL A 169 -9.27 -20.40 14.69
N ALA A 170 -8.87 -20.56 13.42
CA ALA A 170 -9.26 -21.71 12.62
C ALA A 170 -8.74 -23.06 13.21
N VAL A 171 -7.55 -23.07 13.80
CA VAL A 171 -7.03 -24.25 14.51
C VAL A 171 -7.82 -24.53 15.79
N ASP A 172 -8.13 -23.49 16.56
CA ASP A 172 -8.89 -23.62 17.80
C ASP A 172 -10.34 -24.07 17.54
N GLU A 173 -10.98 -23.56 16.49
CA GLU A 173 -12.30 -24.03 16.02
C GLU A 173 -12.27 -25.53 15.66
N ARG A 174 -11.23 -25.99 14.94
CA ARG A 174 -11.07 -27.42 14.63
C ARG A 174 -10.90 -28.27 15.88
N LYS A 175 -10.11 -27.80 16.86
CA LYS A 175 -9.94 -28.50 18.14
C LYS A 175 -11.24 -28.56 18.95
N MET A 176 -11.98 -27.46 19.02
CA MET A 176 -13.27 -27.41 19.70
C MET A 176 -14.26 -28.38 19.05
N ALA A 177 -14.38 -28.38 17.73
CA ALA A 177 -15.24 -29.32 17.01
C ALA A 177 -14.85 -30.80 17.25
N GLN A 178 -13.55 -31.08 17.39
CA GLN A 178 -13.07 -32.42 17.69
C GLN A 178 -13.38 -32.83 19.14
N MET A 179 -13.21 -31.91 20.11
CA MET A 179 -13.59 -32.14 21.50
C MET A 179 -15.10 -32.35 21.67
N GLU A 180 -15.93 -31.61 20.94
CA GLU A 180 -17.39 -31.80 20.94
C GLU A 180 -17.77 -33.19 20.41
N LYS A 181 -17.19 -33.62 19.28
CA LYS A 181 -17.40 -34.98 18.75
C LYS A 181 -16.96 -36.06 19.75
N ASP A 182 -15.82 -35.89 20.39
CA ASP A 182 -15.33 -36.84 21.39
C ASP A 182 -16.22 -36.87 22.63
N ALA A 183 -16.74 -35.72 23.08
CA ALA A 183 -17.68 -35.62 24.19
C ALA A 183 -19.03 -36.27 23.87
N GLU A 184 -19.56 -36.07 22.66
CA GLU A 184 -20.78 -36.74 22.19
C GLU A 184 -20.61 -38.26 22.11
N LEU A 185 -19.47 -38.74 21.57
CA LEU A 185 -19.16 -40.16 21.53
C LEU A 185 -19.06 -40.76 22.93
N ARG A 186 -18.43 -40.05 23.88
CA ARG A 186 -18.38 -40.48 25.28
C ARG A 186 -19.76 -40.53 25.93
N ARG A 187 -20.61 -39.52 25.72
CA ARG A 187 -21.99 -39.52 26.21
C ARG A 187 -22.79 -40.69 25.66
N LYS A 188 -22.77 -40.92 24.35
CA LYS A 188 -23.45 -42.08 23.73
C LYS A 188 -22.99 -43.41 24.32
N ARG A 189 -21.67 -43.59 24.52
CA ARG A 189 -21.14 -44.80 25.17
C ARG A 189 -21.64 -44.94 26.60
N MET A 190 -21.64 -43.86 27.38
CA MET A 190 -22.19 -43.88 28.76
C MET A 190 -23.68 -44.21 28.77
N ASP A 191 -24.48 -43.63 27.87
CA ASP A 191 -25.92 -43.87 27.78
C ASP A 191 -26.23 -45.32 27.38
N GLU A 192 -25.48 -45.88 26.43
CA GLU A 192 -25.61 -47.29 26.04
C GLU A 192 -25.23 -48.25 27.17
N GLU A 193 -24.15 -47.96 27.89
CA GLU A 193 -23.68 -48.79 29.00
C GLU A 193 -24.61 -48.71 30.22
N THR A 194 -25.09 -47.52 30.57
CA THR A 194 -26.09 -47.34 31.63
C THR A 194 -27.42 -47.99 31.27
N ALA A 195 -27.86 -47.93 30.00
CA ALA A 195 -29.05 -48.65 29.53
C ALA A 195 -28.87 -50.18 29.59
N ARG A 196 -27.69 -50.71 29.26
CA ARG A 196 -27.37 -52.14 29.40
C ARG A 196 -27.34 -52.56 30.87
N ALA A 197 -26.74 -51.75 31.74
CA ALA A 197 -26.70 -51.98 33.18
C ALA A 197 -28.11 -51.99 33.79
N SER A 198 -28.94 -51.00 33.44
CA SER A 198 -30.34 -50.91 33.86
C SER A 198 -31.16 -52.11 33.40
N LYS A 199 -31.00 -52.56 32.14
CA LYS A 199 -31.65 -53.78 31.63
C LYS A 199 -31.20 -55.05 32.36
N LYS A 200 -29.94 -55.16 32.79
CA LYS A 200 -29.45 -56.28 33.61
C LYS A 200 -29.99 -56.22 35.03
N ALA A 201 -30.06 -55.03 35.63
CA ALA A 201 -30.64 -54.80 36.95
C ALA A 201 -32.13 -55.18 37.01
N ALA A 202 -32.92 -54.79 36.01
CA ALA A 202 -34.33 -55.14 35.90
C ALA A 202 -34.58 -56.66 35.75
N LYS A 203 -33.58 -57.43 35.30
CA LYS A 203 -33.65 -58.90 35.18
C LYS A 203 -33.15 -59.65 36.42
N GLY A 204 -32.68 -58.95 37.45
CA GLY A 204 -32.18 -59.56 38.68
C GLY A 204 -30.83 -60.28 38.55
N VAL A 205 -30.06 -60.03 37.49
CA VAL A 205 -28.76 -60.67 37.21
C VAL A 205 -27.66 -59.61 37.20
N VAL A 206 -27.43 -58.96 38.34
CA VAL A 206 -26.32 -58.01 38.52
C VAL A 206 -25.36 -58.61 39.54
N THR A 207 -24.13 -58.85 39.11
CA THR A 207 -23.03 -59.33 39.97
C THR A 207 -22.18 -58.16 40.46
N GLN A 208 -21.47 -58.34 41.58
CA GLN A 208 -20.57 -57.32 42.13
C GLN A 208 -19.48 -56.89 41.11
N GLU A 209 -18.98 -57.84 40.31
CA GLU A 209 -18.01 -57.59 39.24
C GLU A 209 -18.57 -56.71 38.11
N ASP A 210 -19.86 -56.82 37.80
CA ASP A 210 -20.53 -56.00 36.80
C ASP A 210 -20.66 -54.54 37.28
N ILE A 211 -20.85 -54.32 38.59
CA ILE A 211 -20.90 -52.99 39.21
C ILE A 211 -19.49 -52.35 39.23
N ASP A 212 -18.47 -53.12 39.59
CA ASP A 212 -17.09 -52.65 39.64
C ASP A 212 -16.53 -52.32 38.26
N ARG A 213 -16.85 -53.10 37.22
CA ARG A 213 -16.52 -52.76 35.83
C ARG A 213 -17.20 -51.49 35.36
N LEU A 214 -18.43 -51.23 35.78
CA LEU A 214 -19.15 -50.00 35.44
C LEU A 214 -18.53 -48.78 36.13
N ARG A 215 -18.17 -48.89 37.41
CA ARG A 215 -17.49 -47.82 38.16
C ARG A 215 -16.18 -47.42 37.50
N GLU A 216 -15.37 -48.40 37.12
CA GLU A 216 -14.05 -48.15 36.55
C GLU A 216 -14.12 -47.62 35.11
N ARG A 217 -15.04 -48.17 34.30
CA ARG A 217 -15.07 -47.87 32.86
C ARG A 217 -15.94 -46.66 32.48
N VAL A 218 -17.04 -46.42 33.20
CA VAL A 218 -17.97 -45.30 32.95
C VAL A 218 -17.58 -44.08 33.77
N PHE A 219 -17.24 -44.26 35.04
CA PHE A 219 -17.03 -43.17 35.99
C PHE A 219 -15.57 -42.93 36.34
N GLY A 220 -14.64 -43.80 35.89
CA GLY A 220 -13.22 -43.73 36.25
C GLY A 220 -12.96 -43.96 37.75
N LEU A 221 -13.91 -44.57 38.46
CA LEU A 221 -13.84 -44.82 39.90
C LEU A 221 -13.26 -46.20 40.18
N PRO A 222 -12.39 -46.36 41.18
CA PRO A 222 -11.84 -47.66 41.53
C PRO A 222 -12.94 -48.64 41.98
N PRO A 223 -12.72 -49.95 41.80
CA PRO A 223 -13.64 -50.99 42.25
C PRO A 223 -13.84 -50.94 43.76
N LEU A 224 -15.05 -51.25 44.23
CA LEU A 224 -15.46 -51.15 45.64
C LEU A 224 -14.55 -51.97 46.57
N ALA A 225 -14.10 -53.14 46.12
CA ALA A 225 -13.18 -53.99 46.87
C ALA A 225 -11.83 -53.31 47.21
N LYS A 226 -11.36 -52.36 46.39
CA LYS A 226 -10.13 -51.60 46.67
C LYS A 226 -10.36 -50.41 47.61
N VAL A 227 -11.57 -49.86 47.64
CA VAL A 227 -11.92 -48.76 48.55
C VAL A 227 -12.02 -49.27 49.99
N GLU A 228 -12.59 -50.46 50.19
CA GLU A 228 -12.67 -51.10 51.52
C GLU A 228 -11.29 -51.53 52.05
N ALA A 229 -10.39 -52.00 51.19
CA ALA A 229 -9.02 -52.35 51.57
C ALA A 229 -8.19 -51.13 52.01
N ASN A 230 -8.37 -49.97 51.36
CA ASN A 230 -7.70 -48.72 51.75
C ASN A 230 -8.30 -48.08 53.01
N ALA A 231 -9.61 -48.22 53.23
CA ALA A 231 -10.28 -47.76 54.45
C ALA A 231 -9.91 -48.60 55.68
N ALA A 232 -9.54 -49.87 55.51
CA ALA A 232 -9.08 -50.75 56.58
C ALA A 232 -7.59 -50.58 56.97
N HIS A 233 -6.86 -49.68 56.30
CA HIS A 233 -5.43 -49.37 56.57
C HIS A 233 -5.20 -47.89 56.91
N SER A 234 -6.27 -47.13 57.19
CA SER A 234 -6.23 -45.77 57.76
C SER A 234 -6.73 -45.80 59.19
#